data_AF-A0A3B9SJ22-F1
#
_entry.id   AF-A0A3B9SJ22-F1
#
_cell.length_a   1.000
_cell.length_b   1.000
_cell.length_c   1.000
_cell.angle_alpha   90.00
_cell.angle_beta   90.00
_cell.angle_gamma   90.00
#
_symmetry.space_group_name_H-M   'P 1'
#
loop_
_entity.id
_entity.type
_entity.pdbx_description
1 polymer ?
#
loop_
_entity_poly.entity_id
_entity_poly.type
_entity_poly.pdbx_seq_one_letter_code
_entity_poly.pdbx_strand_id
1 'polypeptide(L)'
;MIKKVIYCLNFIWTSFIAFSFPICFEMIFLCISGHSKGYGYDLGSEKDISVMFGFIGSLIWLALAVPSNIYVFRKTLSKGKRYILIPIILYIALALACVIITYGGWTNYAKEVFNI
;
A
#
# COMPACT_ATOMS: atom_id res chain seq x y z
N MET A 1 -26.02 0.28 -16.73
CA MET A 1 -24.90 1.24 -16.94
C MET A 1 -24.20 1.58 -15.63
N ILE A 2 -24.91 2.12 -14.63
CA ILE A 2 -24.39 2.55 -13.31
C ILE A 2 -23.53 1.48 -12.60
N LYS A 3 -24.00 0.24 -12.50
CA LYS A 3 -23.24 -0.86 -11.85
C LYS A 3 -21.87 -1.13 -12.49
N LYS A 4 -21.72 -0.93 -13.81
CA LYS A 4 -20.44 -1.09 -14.52
C LYS A 4 -19.51 0.07 -14.21
N VAL A 5 -20.03 1.29 -14.14
CA VAL A 5 -19.27 2.50 -13.78
C VAL A 5 -18.72 2.40 -12.35
N ILE A 6 -19.56 2.01 -11.38
CA ILE A 6 -19.12 1.83 -9.97
C ILE A 6 -17.99 0.81 -9.87
N TYR A 7 -18.09 -0.31 -10.60
CA TYR A 7 -17.03 -1.30 -10.64
C TYR A 7 -15.74 -0.73 -11.25
N CYS A 8 -15.84 0.01 -12.35
CA CYS A 8 -14.69 0.64 -12.99
C CYS A 8 -13.99 1.62 -12.04
N LEU A 9 -14.74 2.48 -11.34
CA LEU A 9 -14.19 3.43 -10.37
C LEU A 9 -13.49 2.73 -9.21
N ASN A 10 -14.10 1.69 -8.64
CA ASN A 10 -13.47 0.91 -7.57
C ASN A 10 -12.22 0.17 -8.05
N PHE A 11 -12.22 -0.29 -9.30
CA PHE A 11 -11.06 -0.93 -9.90
C PHE A 11 -9.91 0.05 -10.12
N ILE A 12 -10.19 1.25 -10.65
CA ILE A 12 -9.20 2.32 -10.80
C ILE A 12 -8.63 2.71 -9.43
N TRP A 13 -9.50 2.90 -8.43
CA TRP A 13 -9.07 3.23 -7.07
C TRP A 13 -8.23 2.12 -6.45
N THR A 14 -8.62 0.86 -6.62
CA THR A 14 -7.83 -0.31 -6.17
C THR A 14 -6.45 -0.33 -6.82
N SER A 15 -6.36 -0.05 -8.14
CA SER A 15 -5.08 0.04 -8.84
C SER A 15 -4.21 1.18 -8.32
N PHE A 16 -4.81 2.34 -8.01
CA PHE A 16 -4.10 3.46 -7.41
C PHE A 16 -3.54 3.09 -6.03
N ILE A 17 -4.35 2.45 -5.17
CA ILE A 17 -3.93 1.96 -3.86
C ILE A 17 -2.82 0.90 -3.98
N ALA A 18 -2.91 0.00 -4.95
CA ALA A 18 -1.89 -1.03 -5.19
C ALA A 18 -0.55 -0.42 -5.58
N PHE A 19 -0.57 0.57 -6.47
CA PHE A 19 0.63 1.27 -6.91
C PHE A 19 1.23 2.11 -5.77
N SER A 20 0.43 2.81 -4.97
CA SER A 20 0.95 3.64 -3.87
C SER A 20 1.36 2.83 -2.63
N PHE A 21 1.02 1.53 -2.56
CA PHE A 21 1.28 0.69 -1.39
C PHE A 21 2.73 0.71 -0.90
N PRO A 22 3.78 0.53 -1.74
CA PRO A 22 5.15 0.50 -1.25
C PRO A 22 5.59 1.81 -0.58
N ILE A 23 5.14 2.95 -1.10
CA ILE A 23 5.43 4.29 -0.56
C ILE A 23 4.72 4.49 0.77
N CYS A 24 3.42 4.19 0.82
CA CYS A 24 2.67 4.28 2.07
C CYS A 24 3.21 3.32 3.13
N PHE A 25 3.58 2.10 2.71
CA PHE A 25 4.18 1.11 3.59
C PHE A 25 5.49 1.61 4.19
N GLU A 26 6.40 2.17 3.38
CA GLU A 26 7.64 2.76 3.88
C GLU A 26 7.36 3.82 4.95
N MET A 27 6.52 4.81 4.63
CA MET A 27 6.23 5.91 5.55
C MET A 27 5.65 5.39 6.88
N ILE A 28 4.71 4.45 6.80
CA ILE A 28 4.08 3.84 7.99
C ILE A 28 5.11 3.03 8.78
N PHE A 29 5.90 2.19 8.10
CA PHE A 29 6.88 1.31 8.71
C PHE A 29 7.99 2.11 9.42
N LEU A 30 8.52 3.14 8.78
CA LEU A 30 9.53 4.01 9.37
C LEU A 30 8.97 4.80 10.55
N CYS A 31 7.72 5.26 10.48
CA CYS A 31 7.05 5.88 11.62
C CYS A 31 6.92 4.93 12.82
N ILE A 32 6.43 3.71 12.61
CA ILE A 32 6.19 2.70 13.67
C ILE A 32 7.51 2.17 14.25
N SER A 33 8.54 2.00 13.42
CA SER A 33 9.85 1.52 13.88
C SER A 33 10.66 2.62 14.60
N GLY A 34 10.22 3.87 14.56
CA GLY A 34 10.94 5.00 15.14
C GLY A 34 12.12 5.48 14.29
N HIS A 35 12.04 5.33 12.97
CA HIS A 35 13.06 5.76 12.00
C HIS A 35 12.47 6.69 10.93
N SER A 36 11.42 7.45 11.24
CA SER A 36 10.75 8.37 10.30
C SER A 36 11.66 9.47 9.72
N LYS A 37 12.80 9.74 10.36
CA LYS A 37 13.87 10.64 9.88
C LYS A 37 15.12 9.89 9.36
N GLY A 38 15.01 8.58 9.16
CA GLY A 38 16.10 7.70 8.72
C GLY A 38 16.82 6.98 9.86
N TYR A 39 17.52 5.90 9.52
CA TYR A 39 18.18 5.01 10.49
C TYR A 39 19.38 5.63 11.24
N GLY A 40 19.94 6.73 10.73
CA GLY A 40 21.05 7.44 11.37
C GLY A 40 20.62 8.50 12.39
N TYR A 41 19.32 8.72 12.59
CA TYR A 41 18.80 9.78 13.46
C TYR A 41 18.08 9.20 14.67
N ASP A 42 18.54 9.57 15.87
CA ASP A 42 17.84 9.23 17.11
C ASP A 42 16.70 10.23 17.36
N LEU A 43 15.46 9.75 17.28
CA LEU A 43 14.26 10.54 17.55
C LEU A 43 14.13 10.96 19.02
N GLY A 44 14.80 10.28 19.95
CA GLY A 44 14.67 10.56 21.38
C GLY A 44 13.21 10.65 21.83
N SER A 45 12.82 11.80 22.37
CA SER A 45 11.45 12.07 22.84
C SER A 45 10.40 12.18 21.72
N GLU A 46 10.79 12.41 20.46
CA GLU A 46 9.86 12.48 19.32
C GLU A 46 9.36 11.10 18.89
N LYS A 47 9.98 10.02 19.39
CA LYS A 47 9.70 8.64 18.98
C LYS A 47 8.23 8.27 19.19
N ASP A 48 7.65 8.61 20.33
CA ASP A 48 6.26 8.28 20.64
C ASP A 48 5.28 8.96 19.69
N ILE A 49 5.58 10.21 19.30
CA ILE A 49 4.80 10.98 18.32
C ILE A 49 4.90 10.33 16.94
N SER A 50 6.11 9.95 16.52
CA SER A 50 6.34 9.22 15.26
C SER A 50 5.55 7.92 15.21
N VAL A 51 5.58 7.12 16.27
CA VAL A 51 4.82 5.87 16.36
C VAL A 51 3.32 6.12 16.26
N MET A 52 2.81 7.15 16.95
CA MET A 52 1.40 7.55 16.86
C MET A 52 1.00 7.90 15.42
N PHE A 53 1.83 8.68 14.70
CA PHE A 53 1.59 8.98 13.28
C PHE A 53 1.59 7.73 12.42
N GLY A 54 2.46 6.76 12.70
CA GLY A 54 2.47 5.47 12.02
C GLY A 54 1.16 4.70 12.18
N PHE A 55 0.61 4.64 13.39
CA PHE A 55 -0.69 4.01 13.65
C PHE A 55 -1.85 4.74 12.97
N ILE A 56 -1.90 6.08 13.07
CA ILE A 56 -2.93 6.87 12.40
C ILE A 56 -2.85 6.69 10.87
N GLY A 57 -1.64 6.76 10.31
CA GLY A 57 -1.39 6.52 8.88
C GLY A 57 -1.83 5.13 8.44
N SER A 58 -1.58 4.09 9.24
CA SER A 58 -2.05 2.73 8.99
C SER A 58 -3.57 2.64 8.95
N LEU A 59 -4.27 3.26 9.92
CA LEU A 59 -5.73 3.29 9.97
C LEU A 59 -6.33 4.01 8.76
N ILE A 60 -5.76 5.15 8.36
CA ILE A 60 -6.18 5.90 7.17
C ILE A 60 -5.97 5.06 5.93
N TRP A 61 -4.80 4.45 5.76
CA TRP A 61 -4.50 3.62 4.60
C TRP A 61 -5.45 2.43 4.50
N LEU A 62 -5.74 1.75 5.61
CA LEU A 62 -6.73 0.67 5.66
C LEU A 62 -8.13 1.15 5.30
N ALA A 63 -8.56 2.30 5.81
CA ALA A 63 -9.87 2.88 5.49
C ALA A 63 -10.03 3.19 3.99
N LEU A 64 -8.95 3.63 3.34
CA LEU A 64 -8.93 3.92 1.90
C LEU A 64 -8.84 2.65 1.04
N ALA A 65 -8.07 1.65 1.49
CA ALA A 65 -7.79 0.44 0.73
C ALA A 65 -8.90 -0.62 0.84
N VAL A 66 -9.43 -0.85 2.04
CA VAL A 66 -10.28 -2.02 2.34
C VAL A 66 -11.62 -1.99 1.61
N PRO A 67 -12.41 -0.89 1.58
CA PRO A 67 -13.75 -0.91 0.99
C PRO A 67 -13.74 -1.24 -0.51
N SER A 68 -12.82 -0.62 -1.24
CA SER A 68 -12.67 -0.79 -2.69
C SER A 68 -12.15 -2.17 -3.05
N ASN A 69 -11.12 -2.66 -2.36
CA ASN A 69 -10.60 -4.01 -2.50
C ASN A 69 -11.70 -5.03 -2.23
N ILE A 70 -12.41 -4.95 -1.10
CA ILE A 70 -13.51 -5.88 -0.80
C ILE A 70 -14.56 -5.86 -1.92
N TYR A 71 -14.92 -4.69 -2.44
CA TYR A 71 -15.89 -4.58 -3.53
C TYR A 71 -15.41 -5.28 -4.81
N VAL A 72 -14.19 -4.97 -5.27
CA VAL A 72 -13.60 -5.56 -6.49
C VAL A 72 -13.45 -7.07 -6.35
N PHE A 73 -12.93 -7.54 -5.22
CA PHE A 73 -12.75 -8.96 -4.94
C PHE A 73 -14.07 -9.72 -4.90
N ARG A 74 -15.08 -9.22 -4.16
CA ARG A 74 -16.42 -9.85 -4.11
C ARG A 74 -17.06 -9.89 -5.49
N LYS A 75 -16.98 -8.79 -6.24
CA LYS A 75 -17.58 -8.71 -7.58
C LYS A 75 -16.87 -9.63 -8.57
N THR A 76 -15.56 -9.80 -8.46
CA THR A 76 -14.77 -10.71 -9.30
C THR A 76 -15.02 -12.17 -8.91
N LEU A 77 -15.09 -12.47 -7.62
CA LEU A 77 -15.43 -13.81 -7.10
C LEU A 77 -16.79 -14.30 -7.60
N SER A 78 -17.79 -13.40 -7.70
CA SER A 78 -19.11 -13.75 -8.26
C SER A 78 -19.08 -14.25 -9.70
N LYS A 79 -17.99 -13.99 -10.45
CA LYS A 79 -17.77 -14.50 -11.81
C LYS A 79 -17.04 -15.84 -11.83
N GLY A 80 -16.48 -16.29 -10.70
CA GLY A 80 -15.76 -17.54 -10.54
C GLY A 80 -14.41 -17.35 -9.82
N LYS A 81 -14.00 -18.36 -9.03
CA LYS A 81 -12.79 -18.32 -8.18
C LYS A 81 -11.51 -18.04 -8.97
N ARG A 82 -11.38 -18.59 -10.20
CA ARG A 82 -10.20 -18.40 -11.05
C ARG A 82 -9.96 -16.94 -11.42
N TYR A 83 -11.02 -16.13 -11.52
CA TYR A 83 -10.92 -14.71 -11.88
C TYR A 83 -10.33 -13.86 -10.75
N ILE A 84 -10.28 -14.34 -9.51
CA ILE A 84 -9.65 -13.61 -8.39
C ILE A 84 -8.14 -13.47 -8.58
N LEU A 85 -7.51 -14.41 -9.29
CA LEU A 85 -6.08 -14.31 -9.58
C LEU A 85 -5.74 -13.05 -10.37
N ILE A 86 -6.67 -12.54 -11.18
CA ILE A 86 -6.46 -11.34 -12.00
C ILE A 86 -6.20 -10.09 -11.14
N PRO A 87 -7.10 -9.66 -10.23
CA PRO A 87 -6.83 -8.50 -9.38
C PRO A 87 -5.64 -8.72 -8.43
N ILE A 88 -5.36 -9.96 -7.99
CA ILE A 88 -4.18 -10.24 -7.16
C ILE A 88 -2.88 -10.01 -7.94
N ILE A 89 -2.77 -10.63 -9.12
CA ILE A 89 -1.58 -10.48 -9.98
C ILE A 89 -1.40 -9.01 -10.36
N LEU A 90 -2.49 -8.32 -10.70
CA LEU A 90 -2.44 -6.90 -11.00
C LEU A 90 -1.96 -6.08 -9.79
N TYR A 91 -2.44 -6.38 -8.58
CA TYR A 91 -2.02 -5.68 -7.37
C TYR A 91 -0.51 -5.83 -7.14
N ILE A 92 -0.01 -7.08 -7.21
CA ILE A 92 1.42 -7.37 -7.06
C ILE A 92 2.24 -6.68 -8.15
N ALA A 93 1.79 -6.75 -9.41
CA ALA A 93 2.48 -6.12 -10.53
C ALA A 93 2.56 -4.60 -10.36
N LEU A 94 1.50 -3.94 -9.89
CA LEU A 94 1.49 -2.49 -9.65
C LEU A 94 2.39 -2.10 -8.47
N ALA A 95 2.38 -2.87 -7.38
CA ALA A 95 3.28 -2.64 -6.27
C ALA A 95 4.75 -2.79 -6.69
N LEU A 96 5.09 -3.85 -7.45
CA LEU A 96 6.43 -4.04 -8.00
C LEU A 96 6.81 -2.93 -8.99
N ALA A 97 5.87 -2.48 -9.83
CA ALA A 97 6.10 -1.37 -10.74
C ALA A 97 6.44 -0.08 -9.97
N CYS A 98 5.74 0.21 -8.87
CA CYS A 98 6.10 1.34 -8.00
C CYS A 98 7.51 1.18 -7.41
N VAL A 99 7.85 0.00 -6.89
CA VAL A 99 9.20 -0.27 -6.36
C VAL A 99 10.27 -0.01 -7.43
N ILE A 100 10.06 -0.47 -8.66
CA ILE A 100 10.99 -0.26 -9.77
C ILE A 100 11.09 1.22 -10.16
N ILE A 101 9.95 1.91 -10.31
CA ILE A 101 9.91 3.30 -10.80
C ILE A 101 10.44 4.28 -9.75
N THR A 102 10.08 4.10 -8.49
CA THR A 102 10.36 5.08 -7.42
C THR A 102 11.73 4.83 -6.77
N TYR A 103 12.13 3.56 -6.59
CA TYR A 103 13.35 3.21 -5.85
C TYR A 103 14.45 2.65 -6.76
N GLY A 104 14.16 2.39 -8.04
CA GLY A 104 15.10 1.73 -8.95
C GLY A 104 15.22 0.22 -8.72
N GLY A 105 14.25 -0.37 -8.01
CA GLY A 105 14.18 -1.82 -7.79
C GLY A 105 14.20 -2.24 -6.32
N TRP A 106 14.04 -3.56 -6.11
CA TRP A 106 13.87 -4.15 -4.78
C TRP A 106 15.07 -3.94 -3.85
N THR A 107 16.30 -4.01 -4.36
CA THR A 107 17.51 -3.87 -3.54
C THR A 107 17.59 -2.50 -2.88
N ASN A 108 17.29 -1.44 -3.62
CA ASN A 108 17.28 -0.09 -3.08
C ASN A 108 16.11 0.13 -2.13
N TYR A 109 14.93 -0.40 -2.46
CA TYR A 109 13.78 -0.36 -1.57
C TYR A 109 14.06 -1.06 -0.23
N ALA A 110 14.67 -2.25 -0.27
CA ALA A 110 14.99 -3.00 0.93
C ALA A 110 16.02 -2.26 1.81
N LYS A 111 17.02 -1.64 1.17
CA LYS A 111 18.00 -0.80 1.87
C LYS A 111 17.36 0.42 2.52
N GLU A 112 16.47 1.12 1.81
CA GLU A 112 15.82 2.34 2.31
C GLU A 112 14.85 2.04 3.46
N VAL A 113 13.99 1.02 3.29
CA VAL A 113 12.91 0.72 4.22
C VAL A 113 13.37 -0.14 5.39
N PHE A 114 14.19 -1.16 5.14
CA PHE A 114 14.56 -2.18 6.14
C PHE A 114 16.02 -2.07 6.60
N ASN A 115 16.84 -1.22 5.98
CA ASN A 115 18.27 -1.07 6.27
C ASN A 115 19.06 -2.40 6.18
N ILE A 116 18.76 -3.19 5.14
CA ILE A 116 19.42 -4.46 4.80
C ILE A 116 20.07 -4.44 3.42
#